data_AF-A0A521E888-F1
#
_entry.id   AF-A0A521E888-F1
#
_cell.length_a   1.000
_cell.length_b   1.000
_cell.length_c   1.000
_cell.angle_alpha   90.00
_cell.angle_beta   90.00
_cell.angle_gamma   90.00
#
_symmetry.space_group_name_H-M   'P 1'
#
loop_
_entity.id
_entity.type
_entity.pdbx_description
1 polymer ?
#
loop_
_entity_poly.entity_id
_entity_poly.type
_entity_poly.pdbx_seq_one_letter_code
_entity_poly.pdbx_strand_id
1 'polypeptide(L)'
;MRTSLNKIKAIDDFLSGRMVPEDSLLFEANMLLDSDLVSDMRHQENTYAMIRQYGRKKIKEEIAAVQAKLAAAPQHQGFIKRIAQFFKKD
;
A
#
# COMPACT_ATOMS: atom_id res chain seq x y z
N MET A 1 17.76 5.40 -24.92
CA MET A 1 17.54 4.93 -23.52
C MET A 1 17.11 6.12 -22.68
N ARG A 2 16.02 6.02 -21.91
CA ARG A 2 15.56 7.11 -21.02
C ARG A 2 16.08 6.82 -19.62
N THR A 3 17.24 7.39 -19.28
CA THR A 3 17.94 7.19 -17.98
C THR A 3 17.03 7.41 -16.77
N SER A 4 16.14 8.41 -16.83
CA SER A 4 15.15 8.68 -15.78
C SER A 4 14.16 7.51 -15.55
N LEU A 5 13.65 6.87 -16.62
CA LEU A 5 12.71 5.75 -16.47
C LEU A 5 13.37 4.50 -15.88
N ASN A 6 14.63 4.26 -16.23
CA ASN A 6 15.39 3.15 -15.66
C ASN A 6 15.64 3.35 -14.16
N LYS A 7 15.91 4.60 -13.72
CA LYS A 7 16.06 4.93 -12.30
C LYS A 7 14.76 4.67 -11.51
N ILE A 8 13.62 5.16 -12.02
CA ILE A 8 12.31 4.93 -11.39
C ILE A 8 12.02 3.43 -11.25
N LYS A 9 12.27 2.65 -12.32
CA LYS A 9 12.08 1.20 -12.29
C LYS A 9 13.00 0.51 -11.27
N ALA A 10 14.26 0.91 -11.19
CA ALA A 10 15.19 0.34 -10.22
C ALA A 10 14.75 0.62 -8.78
N ILE A 11 14.32 1.85 -8.48
CA ILE A 11 13.74 2.20 -7.18
C ILE A 11 12.49 1.36 -6.91
N ASP A 12 11.63 1.16 -7.91
CA ASP A 12 10.42 0.34 -7.77
C ASP A 12 10.69 -1.12 -7.45
N ASP A 13 11.63 -1.72 -8.18
CA ASP A 13 11.97 -3.12 -8.01
C ASP A 13 12.69 -3.35 -6.66
N PHE A 14 13.48 -2.37 -6.21
CA PHE A 14 14.07 -2.37 -4.87
C PHE A 14 13.00 -2.24 -3.77
N LEU A 15 12.15 -1.21 -3.81
CA LEU A 15 11.08 -0.99 -2.82
C LEU A 15 10.04 -2.12 -2.78
N SER A 16 9.84 -2.81 -3.91
CA SER A 16 8.91 -3.94 -4.00
C SER A 16 9.54 -5.29 -3.62
N GLY A 17 10.85 -5.33 -3.32
CA GLY A 17 11.58 -6.58 -3.06
C GLY A 17 11.64 -7.54 -4.26
N ARG A 18 11.54 -7.00 -5.48
CA ARG A 18 11.60 -7.78 -6.74
C ARG A 18 13.00 -7.83 -7.35
N MET A 19 13.92 -7.03 -6.83
CA MET A 19 15.31 -7.01 -7.26
C MET A 19 16.02 -8.30 -6.82
N VAL A 20 16.87 -8.85 -7.69
CA VAL A 20 17.70 -10.01 -7.30
C VAL A 20 18.74 -9.59 -6.27
N PRO A 21 19.23 -10.50 -5.40
CA PRO A 21 20.10 -10.14 -4.28
C PRO A 21 21.36 -9.36 -4.67
N GLU A 22 22.00 -9.72 -5.80
CA GLU A 22 23.20 -9.06 -6.30
C GLU A 22 22.93 -7.61 -6.71
N ASP A 23 21.83 -7.39 -7.42
CA ASP A 23 21.40 -6.06 -7.86
C ASP A 23 20.96 -5.21 -6.67
N SER A 24 20.32 -5.82 -5.66
CA SER A 24 19.93 -5.14 -4.41
C SER A 24 21.15 -4.64 -3.65
N LEU A 25 22.18 -5.48 -3.52
CA LEU A 25 23.43 -5.10 -2.85
C LEU A 25 24.16 -3.98 -3.60
N LEU A 26 24.18 -4.04 -4.94
CA LEU A 26 24.74 -2.97 -5.76
C LEU A 26 23.94 -1.66 -5.61
N PHE A 27 22.61 -1.77 -5.57
CA PHE A 27 21.73 -0.62 -5.35
C PHE A 27 21.99 0.04 -3.99
N GLU A 28 22.13 -0.76 -2.93
CA GLU A 28 22.50 -0.29 -1.59
C GLU A 28 23.87 0.40 -1.58
N ALA A 29 24.88 -0.17 -2.24
CA ALA A 29 26.18 0.46 -2.37
C ALA A 29 26.10 1.80 -3.11
N ASN A 30 25.29 1.88 -4.18
CA ASN A 30 25.08 3.13 -4.92
C ASN A 30 24.39 4.21 -4.06
N MET A 31 23.44 3.82 -3.18
CA MET A 31 22.81 4.75 -2.25
C MET A 31 23.79 5.38 -1.25
N LEU A 32 24.89 4.69 -0.92
CA LEU A 32 25.95 5.26 -0.06
C LEU A 32 26.76 6.35 -0.77
N LEU A 33 26.81 6.33 -2.10
CA LEU A 33 27.61 7.23 -2.92
C LEU A 33 26.80 8.36 -3.56
N ASP A 34 25.51 8.13 -3.80
CA ASP A 34 24.60 9.03 -4.51
C ASP A 34 23.46 9.49 -3.58
N SER A 35 23.60 10.69 -3.02
CA SER A 35 22.58 11.30 -2.15
C SER A 35 21.28 11.63 -2.88
N ASP A 36 21.35 11.90 -4.19
CA ASP A 36 20.17 12.20 -5.01
C ASP A 36 19.34 10.94 -5.19
N LEU A 37 19.99 9.78 -5.38
CA LEU A 37 19.32 8.48 -5.44
C LEU A 37 18.55 8.17 -4.13
N VAL A 38 19.11 8.51 -2.97
CA VAL A 38 18.41 8.36 -1.68
C VAL A 38 17.21 9.29 -1.58
N SER A 39 17.35 10.53 -2.05
CA SER A 39 16.26 11.51 -2.08
C SER A 39 15.11 11.02 -2.97
N ASP A 40 15.42 10.58 -4.19
CA ASP A 40 14.45 10.04 -5.15
C ASP A 40 13.72 8.82 -4.59
N MET A 41 14.46 7.88 -4.00
CA MET A 41 13.87 6.71 -3.33
C MET A 41 12.90 7.11 -2.22
N ARG A 42 13.30 8.05 -1.34
CA ARG A 42 12.44 8.53 -0.25
C ARG A 42 11.18 9.23 -0.77
N HIS A 43 11.28 10.03 -1.83
CA HIS A 43 10.11 10.65 -2.45
C HIS A 43 9.13 9.59 -2.98
N GLN A 44 9.64 8.56 -3.64
CA GLN A 44 8.84 7.47 -4.17
C GLN A 44 8.17 6.64 -3.06
N GLU A 45 8.92 6.30 -2.00
CA GLU A 45 8.40 5.61 -0.82
C GLU A 45 7.27 6.41 -0.14
N ASN A 46 7.48 7.72 0.07
CA ASN A 46 6.46 8.60 0.66
C ASN A 46 5.22 8.71 -0.21
N THR A 47 5.40 8.81 -1.53
CA THR A 47 4.29 8.84 -2.50
C THR A 47 3.47 7.56 -2.39
N TYR A 48 4.13 6.40 -2.29
CA TYR A 48 3.46 5.11 -2.11
C TYR A 48 2.76 4.99 -0.77
N ALA A 49 3.35 5.49 0.31
CA ALA A 49 2.68 5.56 1.60
C ALA A 49 1.38 6.38 1.52
N MET A 50 1.41 7.54 0.87
CA MET A 50 0.25 8.41 0.70
C MET A 50 -0.84 7.75 -0.16
N ILE A 51 -0.48 7.17 -1.30
CA ILE A 51 -1.42 6.43 -2.17
C ILE A 51 -2.07 5.27 -1.41
N ARG A 52 -1.27 4.49 -0.67
CA ARG A 52 -1.78 3.36 0.13
C ARG A 52 -2.73 3.83 1.22
N GLN A 53 -2.39 4.90 1.94
CA GLN A 53 -3.25 5.46 2.98
C GLN A 53 -4.59 5.93 2.40
N TYR A 54 -4.56 6.67 1.29
CA TYR A 54 -5.76 7.12 0.61
C TYR A 54 -6.60 5.94 0.11
N GLY A 55 -5.98 4.95 -0.54
CA GLY A 55 -6.65 3.74 -1.00
C GLY A 55 -7.34 2.98 0.13
N ARG A 56 -6.67 2.81 1.29
CA ARG A 56 -7.28 2.18 2.47
C ARG A 56 -8.48 2.95 2.99
N LYS A 57 -8.41 4.29 3.01
CA LYS A 57 -9.54 5.14 3.42
C LYS A 57 -10.75 4.93 2.50
N LYS A 58 -10.53 4.96 1.19
CA LYS A 58 -11.58 4.76 0.19
C LYS A 58 -12.22 3.37 0.28
N ILE A 59 -11.42 2.31 0.38
CA ILE A 59 -11.93 0.93 0.56
C ILE A 59 -12.76 0.82 1.84
N LYS A 60 -12.31 1.45 2.93
CA LYS A 60 -13.06 1.48 4.20
C LYS A 60 -14.42 2.19 4.05
N GLU A 61 -14.45 3.31 3.33
CA GLU A 61 -15.70 4.04 3.04
C GLU A 61 -16.66 3.18 2.20
N GLU A 62 -16.16 2.47 1.19
CA GLU A 62 -16.96 1.56 0.36
C GLU A 62 -17.55 0.40 1.18
N ILE A 63 -16.74 -0.24 2.03
CA ILE A 63 -17.19 -1.31 2.93
C ILE A 63 -18.26 -0.78 3.91
N ALA A 64 -18.03 0.40 4.50
CA ALA A 64 -18.98 1.01 5.42
C ALA A 64 -20.32 1.34 4.74
N ALA A 65 -20.29 1.83 3.50
CA ALA A 65 -21.49 2.09 2.71
C ALA A 65 -22.28 0.81 2.42
N VAL A 66 -21.60 -0.30 2.07
CA VAL A 66 -22.24 -1.61 1.88
C VAL A 66 -22.84 -2.12 3.19
N GLN A 67 -22.10 -2.03 4.30
CA GLN A 67 -22.58 -2.41 5.62
C GLN A 67 -23.85 -1.62 6.00
N ALA A 68 -23.87 -0.31 5.79
CA ALA A 68 -25.04 0.52 6.10
C ALA A 68 -26.28 0.10 5.30
N LYS A 69 -26.12 -0.21 4.00
CA LYS A 69 -27.21 -0.73 3.14
C LYS A 69 -27.74 -2.07 3.65
N LEU A 70 -26.86 -2.99 4.00
CA LEU A 70 -27.25 -4.30 4.55
C LEU A 70 -27.94 -4.15 5.91
N ALA A 71 -27.50 -3.22 6.75
CA ALA A 71 -28.08 -2.97 8.07
C ALA A 71 -29.51 -2.41 8.01
N ALA A 72 -29.78 -1.56 7.01
CA ALA A 72 -31.10 -0.98 6.80
C ALA A 72 -32.12 -2.00 6.25
N ALA A 73 -31.66 -3.05 5.56
CA ALA A 73 -32.53 -4.06 4.97
C ALA A 73 -33.04 -5.05 6.04
N PRO A 74 -34.36 -5.14 6.30
CA PRO A 74 -34.92 -6.02 7.32
C PRO A 74 -34.53 -7.49 7.12
N GLN A 75 -34.41 -7.94 5.87
CA GLN A 75 -34.04 -9.31 5.52
C GLN A 75 -32.60 -9.71 5.91
N HIS A 76 -31.72 -8.76 6.21
CA HIS A 76 -30.29 -9.02 6.50
C HIS A 76 -29.91 -8.77 7.96
N GLN A 77 -30.86 -8.39 8.83
CA GLN A 77 -30.58 -8.09 10.23
C GLN A 77 -30.02 -9.29 11.02
N GLY A 78 -30.51 -10.51 10.76
CA GLY A 78 -30.01 -11.72 11.42
C GLY A 78 -28.54 -12.01 11.10
N PHE A 79 -28.16 -11.83 9.83
CA PHE A 79 -26.79 -12.00 9.35
C PHE A 79 -25.82 -10.99 10.00
N ILE A 80 -26.22 -9.72 10.06
CA ILE A 80 -25.40 -8.66 10.66
C ILE A 80 -25.21 -8.87 12.16
N LYS A 81 -26.27 -9.27 12.88
CA LYS A 81 -26.18 -9.60 14.31
C LYS A 81 -25.20 -10.74 14.56
N ARG A 82 -25.22 -11.78 13.73
CA ARG A 82 -24.30 -12.92 13.82
C ARG A 82 -22.85 -12.49 13.58
N ILE A 83 -22.61 -11.62 12.59
CA ILE A 83 -21.27 -11.08 12.34
C ILE A 83 -20.79 -10.23 13.52
N ALA A 84 -21.64 -9.33 14.03
CA ALA A 84 -21.29 -8.45 15.13
C ALA A 84 -20.92 -9.22 16.41
N GLN A 85 -21.51 -10.41 16.63
CA GLN A 85 -21.15 -11.28 17.74
C GLN A 85 -19.70 -11.78 17.69
N PHE A 86 -19.12 -12.02 16.50
CA PHE A 86 -17.71 -12.42 16.38
C PHE A 86 -16.72 -11.35 16.84
N PHE A 87 -17.16 -10.09 16.88
CA PHE A 87 -16.31 -8.94 17.26
C PHE A 87 -16.67 -8.37 18.65
N LYS A 88 -17.63 -8.96 19.35
CA LYS A 88 -17.84 -8.65 20.76
C LYS A 88 -16.72 -9.30 21.56
N LYS A 89 -15.97 -8.46 22.26
CA LYS A 89 -15.00 -8.90 23.28
C LYS A 89 -15.81 -9.48 24.44
N ASP A 90 -15.37 -10.62 24.98
CA ASP A 90 -15.91 -11.19 26.24
C ASP A 90 -15.84 -10.17 27.39
#